data_AF-A0A5N7IS97-F1
#
_entry.id   AF-A0A5N7IS97-F1
#
_cell.length_a   1.000
_cell.length_b   1.000
_cell.length_c   1.000
_cell.angle_alpha   90.00
_cell.angle_beta   90.00
_cell.angle_gamma   90.00
#
_symmetry.space_group_name_H-M   'P 1'
#
loop_
_entity.id
_entity.type
_entity.pdbx_description
1 polymer ?
#
loop_
_entity_poly.entity_id
_entity_poly.type
_entity_poly.pdbx_seq_one_letter_code
_entity_poly.pdbx_strand_id
1 'polypeptide(L)'
;MDMAMQILGMIALTIVVFIIYYFLKTYLLSKIKINKWAVLAIAIVFFIAPVYMWPTMPIFVSRYVVPGVFLIFALWFMDLSGFRKRRNSSRSKYTNNGYKKDKKNDIVMRPKAKPNRVKNNKK
;
A
#
# COMPACT_ATOMS: atom_id res chain seq x y z
N MET A 1 -2.70 22.57 -31.09
CA MET A 1 -3.27 21.24 -30.75
C MET A 1 -4.50 21.48 -29.91
N ASP A 2 -5.69 21.13 -30.41
CA ASP A 2 -6.95 21.37 -29.71
C ASP A 2 -6.93 20.78 -28.30
N MET A 3 -7.43 21.55 -27.33
CA MET A 3 -7.46 21.17 -25.91
C MET A 3 -8.10 19.78 -25.70
N ALA A 4 -9.10 19.44 -26.53
CA ALA A 4 -9.76 18.14 -26.54
C ALA A 4 -8.79 16.98 -26.85
N MET A 5 -7.90 17.13 -27.84
CA MET A 5 -6.93 16.10 -28.22
C MET A 5 -5.93 15.83 -27.09
N GLN A 6 -5.54 16.88 -26.35
CA GLN A 6 -4.60 16.78 -25.23
C GLN A 6 -5.23 16.03 -24.04
N ILE A 7 -6.49 16.33 -23.72
CA ILE A 7 -7.25 15.65 -22.67
C ILE A 7 -7.44 14.18 -23.03
N LEU A 8 -7.82 13.88 -24.27
CA LEU A 8 -7.97 12.51 -24.75
C LEU A 8 -6.67 11.71 -24.63
N GLY A 9 -5.54 12.33 -24.99
CA GLY A 9 -4.22 11.72 -24.83
C GLY A 9 -3.84 11.43 -23.37
N MET A 10 -4.22 12.29 -22.43
CA MET A 10 -4.00 12.06 -20.99
C MET A 10 -4.85 10.90 -20.45
N ILE A 11 -6.10 10.80 -20.89
CA ILE A 11 -6.99 9.68 -20.53
C ILE A 11 -6.42 8.36 -21.06
N ALA A 12 -6.02 8.34 -22.34
CA ALA A 12 -5.40 7.18 -22.96
C ALA A 12 -4.12 6.75 -22.22
N LEU A 13 -3.24 7.70 -21.88
CA LEU A 13 -2.04 7.42 -21.09
C LEU A 13 -2.37 6.79 -19.74
N THR A 14 -3.39 7.31 -19.06
CA THR A 14 -3.80 6.79 -17.75
C THR A 14 -4.16 5.30 -17.84
N ILE A 15 -4.95 4.92 -18.85
CA ILE A 15 -5.33 3.52 -19.10
C ILE A 15 -4.08 2.66 -19.33
N VAL A 16 -3.15 3.12 -20.17
CA VAL A 16 -1.89 2.42 -20.46
C VAL A 16 -1.05 2.23 -19.18
N VAL A 17 -0.92 3.27 -18.36
CA VAL A 17 -0.19 3.22 -17.09
C VAL A 17 -0.83 2.23 -16.12
N PHE A 18 -2.16 2.16 -16.05
CA PHE A 18 -2.85 1.16 -15.22
C PHE A 18 -2.55 -0.27 -15.66
N ILE A 19 -2.52 -0.53 -16.96
CA ILE A 19 -2.17 -1.84 -17.53
C ILE A 19 -0.73 -2.20 -17.14
N ILE A 20 0.22 -1.30 -17.41
CA ILE A 20 1.64 -1.49 -17.07
C ILE A 20 1.81 -1.74 -15.56
N TYR A 21 1.15 -0.95 -14.72
CA TYR A 21 1.18 -1.11 -13.27
C TYR A 21 0.64 -2.48 -12.83
N TYR A 22 -0.45 -2.97 -13.44
CA TYR A 22 -0.99 -4.30 -13.14
C TYR A 22 0.02 -5.41 -13.43
N PHE A 23 0.72 -5.33 -14.55
CA PHE A 23 1.80 -6.26 -14.90
C PHE A 23 2.97 -6.15 -13.91
N LEU A 24 3.49 -4.94 -13.67
CA LEU A 24 4.57 -4.70 -12.70
C LEU A 24 4.23 -5.22 -11.31
N LYS A 25 2.98 -5.03 -10.88
CA LYS A 25 2.50 -5.50 -9.59
C LYS A 25 2.55 -7.02 -9.49
N THR A 26 2.07 -7.71 -10.52
CA THR A 26 2.00 -9.17 -10.55
C THR A 26 3.38 -9.80 -10.50
N TYR A 27 4.33 -9.27 -11.29
CA TYR A 27 5.65 -9.88 -11.46
C TYR A 27 6.71 -9.38 -10.47
N LEU A 28 6.79 -8.07 -10.22
CA LEU A 28 7.85 -7.46 -9.40
C LEU A 28 7.33 -7.07 -8.01
N LEU A 29 6.30 -6.23 -7.92
CA LEU A 29 5.96 -5.52 -6.69
C LEU A 29 5.36 -6.44 -5.62
N SER A 30 4.78 -7.58 -6.01
CA SER A 30 4.25 -8.60 -5.10
C SER A 30 5.33 -9.31 -4.28
N LYS A 31 6.57 -9.41 -4.80
CA LYS A 31 7.68 -10.12 -4.16
C LYS A 31 8.52 -9.24 -3.24
N ILE A 32 8.37 -7.91 -3.35
CA ILE A 32 9.27 -6.95 -2.70
C ILE A 32 8.65 -6.46 -1.39
N LYS A 33 9.34 -6.70 -0.26
CA LYS A 33 8.97 -6.19 1.06
C LYS A 33 9.72 -4.88 1.35
N ILE A 34 9.15 -3.75 0.93
CA ILE A 34 9.74 -2.41 1.15
C ILE A 34 8.88 -1.59 2.12
N ASN A 35 9.52 -0.68 2.87
CA ASN A 35 8.84 0.31 3.70
C ASN A 35 8.08 1.33 2.82
N LYS A 36 6.79 1.56 3.11
CA LYS A 36 5.93 2.53 2.40
C LYS A 36 6.57 3.91 2.25
N TRP A 37 7.30 4.39 3.26
CA TRP A 37 7.93 5.71 3.22
C TRP A 37 9.09 5.79 2.22
N ALA A 38 9.78 4.68 1.96
CA ALA A 38 10.85 4.64 0.97
C ALA A 38 10.30 4.83 -0.46
N VAL A 39 9.17 4.20 -0.77
CA VAL A 39 8.50 4.36 -2.08
C VAL A 39 8.02 5.80 -2.28
N LEU A 40 7.49 6.42 -1.22
CA LEU A 40 7.06 7.82 -1.26
C LEU A 40 8.26 8.77 -1.48
N ALA A 41 9.37 8.54 -0.78
CA ALA A 41 10.58 9.34 -0.97
C ALA A 41 11.09 9.25 -2.42
N ILE A 42 11.14 8.03 -2.98
CA ILE A 42 11.51 7.81 -4.39
C ILE A 42 10.56 8.54 -5.35
N ALA A 43 9.25 8.49 -5.11
CA ALA A 43 8.27 9.18 -5.95
C ALA A 43 8.49 10.69 -5.96
N ILE A 44 8.75 11.30 -4.80
CA ILE A 44 9.01 12.74 -4.66
C ILE A 44 10.32 13.12 -5.38
N VAL A 45 11.40 12.36 -5.15
CA VAL A 45 12.68 12.59 -5.82
C VAL A 45 12.50 12.50 -7.35
N PHE A 46 11.79 11.49 -7.83
CA PHE A 46 11.55 11.31 -9.27
C PHE A 46 10.67 12.40 -9.88
N PHE A 47 9.80 13.02 -9.10
CA PHE A 47 8.98 14.15 -9.55
C PHE A 47 9.80 15.45 -9.67
N ILE A 48 10.71 15.68 -8.71
CA ILE A 48 11.47 16.92 -8.58
C ILE A 48 12.74 16.89 -9.45
N ALA A 49 13.47 15.77 -9.47
CA ALA A 49 14.77 15.65 -10.13
C ALA A 49 14.76 16.03 -11.62
N PRO A 50 13.76 15.65 -12.45
CA PRO A 50 13.75 15.99 -13.87
C PRO A 50 13.72 17.51 -14.12
N VAL A 51 13.05 18.26 -13.23
CA VAL A 51 12.90 19.72 -13.35
C VAL A 51 14.25 20.44 -13.22
N TYR A 52 15.14 19.93 -12.36
CA TYR A 52 16.44 20.55 -12.10
C TYR A 52 17.56 19.96 -12.95
N MET A 53 17.50 18.67 -13.28
CA MET A 53 18.59 17.99 -13.98
C MET A 53 18.49 18.09 -15.50
N TRP A 54 17.28 18.12 -16.08
CA TRP A 54 17.07 18.14 -17.53
C TRP A 54 16.02 19.16 -17.98
N PRO A 55 16.34 20.47 -17.90
CA PRO A 55 15.44 21.53 -18.35
C PRO A 55 15.18 21.53 -19.87
N THR A 56 16.06 20.94 -20.68
CA THR A 56 15.91 20.85 -22.16
C THR A 56 15.26 19.53 -22.61
N MET A 57 14.49 18.88 -21.75
CA MET A 57 13.91 17.58 -22.06
C MET A 57 12.84 17.68 -23.18
N PRO A 58 12.72 16.69 -24.09
CA PRO A 58 11.68 16.69 -25.10
C PRO A 58 10.28 16.81 -24.47
N ILE A 59 9.43 17.67 -25.05
CA ILE A 59 8.06 17.92 -24.57
C ILE A 59 7.30 16.61 -24.34
N PHE A 60 7.47 15.62 -25.23
CA PHE A 60 6.79 14.33 -25.12
C PHE A 60 7.16 13.59 -23.81
N VAL A 61 8.46 13.52 -23.49
CA VAL A 61 8.94 12.82 -22.30
C VAL A 61 8.47 13.54 -21.03
N SER A 62 8.50 14.88 -21.04
CA SER A 62 8.14 15.68 -19.87
C SER A 62 6.66 15.62 -19.58
N ARG A 63 5.85 15.49 -20.63
CA ARG A 63 4.40 15.53 -20.55
C ARG A 63 3.76 14.16 -20.31
N TYR A 64 4.40 13.09 -20.78
CA TYR A 64 3.81 11.75 -20.74
C TYR A 64 4.62 10.77 -19.88
N VAL A 65 5.94 10.72 -20.06
CA VAL A 65 6.78 9.69 -19.43
C VAL A 65 6.99 10.00 -17.94
N VAL A 66 7.45 11.20 -17.60
CA VAL A 66 7.71 11.58 -16.20
C VAL A 66 6.45 11.47 -15.33
N PRO A 67 5.29 12.01 -15.74
CA PRO A 67 4.05 11.85 -14.98
C PRO A 67 3.59 10.39 -14.93
N GLY A 68 3.75 9.63 -16.00
CA GLY A 68 3.39 8.21 -16.04
C GLY A 68 4.18 7.37 -15.03
N VAL A 69 5.50 7.56 -14.98
CA VAL A 69 6.36 6.86 -14.01
C VAL A 69 6.06 7.30 -12.58
N PHE A 70 5.82 8.59 -12.36
CA PHE A 70 5.38 9.10 -11.06
C PHE A 70 4.07 8.44 -10.61
N LEU A 71 3.08 8.31 -11.50
CA LEU A 71 1.82 7.62 -11.21
C LEU A 71 2.04 6.17 -10.82
N ILE A 72 2.95 5.43 -11.48
CA ILE A 72 3.29 4.05 -11.11
C ILE A 72 3.80 3.98 -9.67
N PHE A 73 4.73 4.86 -9.28
CA PHE A 73 5.24 4.91 -7.91
C PHE A 73 4.16 5.33 -6.90
N ALA A 74 3.31 6.30 -7.25
CA ALA A 74 2.20 6.74 -6.41
C ALA A 74 1.16 5.62 -6.20
N LEU A 75 0.79 4.89 -7.26
CA LEU A 75 -0.09 3.72 -7.18
C LEU A 75 0.53 2.64 -6.30
N TRP A 76 1.83 2.39 -6.44
CA TRP A 76 2.53 1.43 -5.60
C TRP A 76 2.54 1.81 -4.12
N PHE A 77 2.82 3.08 -3.82
CA PHE A 77 2.71 3.62 -2.47
C PHE A 77 1.30 3.44 -1.90
N MET A 78 0.26 3.75 -2.69
CA MET A 78 -1.14 3.60 -2.26
C MET A 78 -1.51 2.14 -1.96
N ASP A 79 -0.97 1.18 -2.72
CA ASP A 79 -1.14 -0.24 -2.49
C ASP A 79 -0.45 -0.70 -1.19
N LEU A 80 0.79 -0.26 -0.96
CA LEU A 80 1.55 -0.52 0.28
C LEU A 80 0.92 0.14 1.51
N SER A 81 0.28 1.30 1.34
CA SER A 81 -0.45 1.99 2.41
C SER A 81 -1.76 1.27 2.81
N GLY A 82 -2.10 0.15 2.15
CA GLY A 82 -3.27 -0.66 2.49
C GLY A 82 -4.59 -0.07 2.02
N PHE A 83 -4.58 0.89 1.08
CA PHE A 83 -5.79 1.51 0.54
C PHE A 83 -6.75 0.47 -0.06
N ARG A 84 -6.21 -0.57 -0.71
CA ARG A 84 -7.01 -1.67 -1.29
C ARG A 84 -7.40 -2.75 -0.26
N LYS A 85 -6.67 -2.88 0.85
CA LYS A 85 -6.91 -3.92 1.87
C LYS A 85 -8.25 -3.73 2.60
N ARG A 86 -8.76 -2.50 2.67
CA ARG A 86 -10.06 -2.20 3.31
C ARG A 86 -11.28 -2.64 2.49
N ARG A 87 -11.15 -2.82 1.17
CA ARG A 87 -12.28 -3.20 0.28
C ARG A 87 -12.61 -4.70 0.31
N ASN A 88 -11.64 -5.56 0.63
CA ASN A 88 -11.81 -7.01 0.71
C ASN A 88 -11.96 -7.53 2.15
N SER A 89 -12.24 -6.65 3.13
CA SER A 89 -12.50 -7.05 4.53
C SER A 89 -13.94 -7.52 4.76
N SER A 90 -14.57 -8.11 3.74
CA SER A 90 -15.71 -9.00 3.95
C SER A 90 -15.20 -10.43 3.70
N ARG A 91 -15.15 -11.21 4.79
CA ARG A 91 -14.79 -12.64 4.86
C ARG A 91 -13.29 -12.99 4.69
N SER A 92 -12.58 -12.95 5.81
CA SER A 92 -12.02 -14.19 6.38
C SER A 92 -11.64 -13.94 7.84
N LYS A 93 -12.42 -14.52 8.76
CA LYS A 93 -11.92 -14.81 10.11
C LYS A 93 -10.67 -15.67 9.90
N TYR A 94 -9.59 -15.41 10.66
CA TYR A 94 -8.32 -16.14 10.60
C TYR A 94 -7.36 -15.74 9.45
N THR A 95 -6.80 -14.53 9.46
CA THR A 95 -5.36 -14.29 9.30
C THR A 95 -5.02 -12.87 9.77
N ASN A 96 -4.82 -12.70 11.07
CA ASN A 96 -4.27 -11.47 11.64
C ASN A 96 -2.79 -11.33 11.23
N ASN A 97 -2.53 -10.83 10.04
CA ASN A 97 -1.22 -10.27 9.66
C ASN A 97 -1.42 -8.79 9.32
N GLY A 98 -1.15 -7.93 10.30
CA GLY A 98 -1.11 -6.48 10.06
C GLY A 98 -1.12 -5.58 11.29
N TYR A 99 -1.44 -6.09 12.47
CA TYR A 99 -1.38 -5.33 13.72
C TYR A 99 -1.05 -6.32 14.82
N LYS A 100 0.22 -6.33 15.26
CA LYS A 100 0.58 -6.89 16.56
C LYS A 100 -0.14 -6.02 17.58
N LYS A 101 -1.36 -6.41 17.95
CA LYS A 101 -1.98 -5.96 19.19
C LYS A 101 -1.12 -6.59 20.27
N ASP A 102 -0.36 -5.78 20.98
CA ASP A 102 0.52 -6.24 22.04
C ASP A 102 -0.25 -7.19 22.96
N LYS A 103 0.16 -8.47 22.93
CA LYS A 103 -0.40 -9.55 23.76
C LYS A 103 -0.10 -9.37 25.26
N LYS A 104 0.35 -8.18 25.70
CA LYS A 104 0.62 -7.91 27.10
C LYS A 104 -0.65 -7.82 27.95
N ASN A 105 -1.80 -7.54 27.33
CA ASN A 105 -3.07 -7.37 28.04
C ASN A 105 -4.14 -8.42 27.65
N ASP A 106 -3.77 -9.49 26.93
CA ASP A 106 -4.67 -10.62 26.73
C ASP A 106 -4.69 -11.48 28.01
N ILE A 107 -5.16 -10.88 29.10
CA ILE A 107 -5.48 -11.56 30.33
C ILE A 107 -6.75 -12.34 30.03
N VAL A 108 -6.57 -13.54 29.49
CA VAL A 108 -7.65 -14.52 29.39
C VAL A 108 -8.13 -14.76 30.82
N MET A 109 -9.26 -14.14 31.20
CA MET A 109 -9.92 -14.39 32.46
C MET A 109 -10.41 -15.84 32.45
N ARG A 110 -9.52 -16.77 32.80
CA ARG A 110 -9.90 -18.16 33.03
C ARG A 110 -10.78 -18.18 34.28
N PRO A 111 -11.91 -18.91 34.27
CA PRO A 111 -12.72 -19.05 35.47
C PRO A 111 -11.82 -19.58 36.59
N LYS A 112 -11.73 -18.84 37.71
CA LYS A 112 -10.99 -19.29 38.89
C LYS A 112 -11.65 -20.59 39.37
N ALA A 113 -10.83 -21.59 39.69
CA ALA A 113 -11.33 -22.85 40.21
C ALA A 113 -12.20 -22.59 41.45
N LYS A 114 -13.30 -23.34 41.58
CA LYS A 114 -14.15 -23.31 42.78
C LYS A 114 -13.26 -23.59 44.00
N PRO A 115 -13.27 -22.73 45.04
CA PRO A 115 -12.45 -22.98 46.22
C PRO A 115 -12.84 -24.34 46.80
N ASN A 116 -11.86 -25.24 46.90
CA ASN A 116 -12.08 -26.55 47.49
C ASN A 116 -12.40 -26.32 48.98
N ARG A 117 -13.66 -26.56 49.37
CA ARG A 117 -14.10 -26.39 50.76
C ARG A 117 -13.45 -27.52 51.57
N VAL A 118 -12.35 -27.21 52.25
CA VAL A 118 -11.71 -28.14 53.19
C VAL A 118 -12.76 -28.50 54.26
N LYS A 119 -13.27 -29.73 54.20
CA LYS A 119 -14.23 -30.26 55.16
C LYS A 119 -13.45 -30.61 56.41
N ASN A 120 -13.41 -29.69 57.38
CA ASN A 120 -12.76 -29.92 58.66
C ASN A 120 -13.63 -30.86 59.50
N ASN A 121 -13.50 -32.17 59.27
CA ASN A 121 -14.02 -33.19 60.18
C ASN A 121 -12.96 -33.40 61.27
N LYS A 122 -12.99 -32.57 62.32
CA LYS A 122 -12.30 -32.92 63.57
C LYS A 122 -13.16 -33.96 64.29
N LYS A 123 -12.54 -35.11 64.60
CA LYS A 123 -13.03 -36.07 65.58
C LYS A 123 -12.86 -35.51 66.98
#